data_AF-A0A2A9E2A4-F1
#
_entry.id   AF-A0A2A9E2A4-F1
#
_cell.length_a   1.000
_cell.length_b   1.000
_cell.length_c   1.000
_cell.angle_alpha   90.00
_cell.angle_beta   90.00
_cell.angle_gamma   90.00
#
_symmetry.space_group_name_H-M   'P 1'
#
loop_
_entity.id
_entity.type
_entity.pdbx_description
1 polymer ?
#
loop_
_entity_poly.entity_id
_entity_poly.type
_entity_poly.pdbx_seq_one_letter_code
_entity_poly.pdbx_strand_id
1 'polypeptide(L)'
;MLAATTALVVSGCVPTINVTAADAAGDPLCARVVLAVPETVLGQPKVRATGQATAAWGEAGAAITLTCGVEVPPPTTEECESIQVVSGGVEQTFDWITTKDDNGWTYVSFGRDPAVAVQVPTALGLGQPTAALIDLAGAISQVETTRTCL
;
A
#
# COMPACT_ATOMS: atom_id res chain seq x y z
N MET A 1 -44.27 -34.18 1.60
CA MET A 1 -42.87 -33.98 2.02
C MET A 1 -42.24 -32.98 1.07
N LEU A 2 -41.95 -31.76 1.51
CA LEU A 2 -41.23 -30.74 0.73
C LEU A 2 -39.74 -30.92 0.99
N ALA A 3 -38.97 -31.25 -0.05
CA ALA A 3 -37.52 -31.34 0.03
C ALA A 3 -36.92 -29.92 0.02
N ALA A 4 -36.34 -29.50 1.15
CA ALA A 4 -35.59 -28.26 1.24
C ALA A 4 -34.16 -28.51 0.76
N THR A 5 -33.83 -28.02 -0.43
CA THR A 5 -32.48 -28.07 -1.00
C THR A 5 -31.63 -26.99 -0.31
N THR A 6 -30.86 -27.38 0.71
CA THR A 6 -29.92 -26.46 1.36
C THR A 6 -28.68 -26.29 0.47
N ALA A 7 -28.58 -25.14 -0.20
CA ALA A 7 -27.37 -24.75 -0.89
C ALA A 7 -26.27 -24.45 0.15
N LEU A 8 -25.26 -25.33 0.25
CA LEU A 8 -24.04 -25.04 1.00
C LEU A 8 -23.25 -23.97 0.25
N VAL A 9 -23.33 -22.73 0.73
CA VAL A 9 -22.38 -21.69 0.32
C VAL A 9 -21.08 -21.96 1.07
N VAL A 10 -20.08 -22.51 0.38
CA VAL A 10 -18.74 -22.69 0.95
C VAL A 10 -18.15 -21.30 1.15
N SER A 11 -17.96 -20.91 2.40
CA SER A 11 -17.18 -19.73 2.78
C SER A 11 -15.72 -19.97 2.39
N GLY A 12 -15.26 -19.35 1.29
CA GLY A 12 -13.84 -19.34 0.93
C GLY A 12 -13.02 -18.65 2.03
N CYS A 13 -11.95 -19.28 2.49
CA CYS A 13 -10.99 -18.64 3.39
C CYS A 13 -10.35 -17.45 2.66
N VAL A 14 -10.63 -16.23 3.10
CA VAL A 14 -9.91 -15.03 2.65
C VAL A 14 -8.43 -15.21 3.01
N PRO A 15 -7.49 -15.05 2.06
CA PRO A 15 -6.08 -15.24 2.35
C PRO A 15 -5.60 -14.23 3.40
N THR A 16 -4.61 -14.65 4.19
CA THR A 16 -3.91 -13.78 5.13
C THR A 16 -2.46 -13.67 4.68
N ILE A 17 -2.02 -12.44 4.41
CA ILE A 17 -0.67 -12.13 3.94
C ILE A 17 0.18 -11.77 5.15
N ASN A 18 1.33 -12.44 5.27
CA ASN A 18 2.30 -12.09 6.29
C ASN A 18 3.00 -10.79 5.88
N VAL A 19 2.77 -9.73 6.64
CA VAL A 19 3.47 -8.45 6.49
C VAL A 19 4.03 -8.09 7.86
N THR A 20 5.32 -7.82 7.92
CA THR A 20 6.01 -7.45 9.16
C THR A 20 5.69 -6.00 9.50
N ALA A 21 5.34 -5.74 10.76
CA ALA A 21 5.17 -4.36 11.24
C ALA A 21 6.53 -3.65 11.24
N ALA A 22 6.55 -2.36 10.90
CA ALA A 22 7.74 -1.56 11.01
C ALA A 22 7.95 -1.02 12.45
N ASP A 23 9.15 -0.52 12.75
CA ASP A 23 9.53 -0.09 14.09
C ASP A 23 8.64 1.04 14.62
N ALA A 24 8.22 1.97 13.74
CA ALA A 24 7.32 3.07 14.10
C ALA A 24 5.83 2.77 13.80
N ALA A 25 5.43 1.51 13.64
CA ALA A 25 4.04 1.12 13.36
C ALA A 25 3.02 1.59 14.43
N GLY A 26 3.49 1.89 15.65
CA GLY A 26 2.67 2.43 16.74
C GLY A 26 2.31 3.91 16.61
N ASP A 27 2.81 4.62 15.60
CA ASP A 27 2.48 6.03 15.40
C ASP A 27 0.97 6.23 15.11
N PRO A 28 0.28 7.17 15.78
CA PRO A 28 -1.14 7.45 15.53
C PRO A 28 -1.50 7.85 14.09
N LEU A 29 -0.56 8.42 13.32
CA LEU A 29 -0.73 8.69 11.89
C LEU A 29 -0.87 7.40 11.09
N CYS A 30 -0.13 6.35 11.45
CA CYS A 30 -0.21 5.06 10.76
C CYS A 30 -1.59 4.39 10.90
N ALA A 31 -2.26 4.58 12.04
CA ALA A 31 -3.65 4.14 12.18
C ALA A 31 -4.57 4.86 11.16
N ARG A 32 -4.38 6.17 10.95
CA ARG A 32 -5.15 6.93 9.95
C ARG A 32 -4.87 6.45 8.52
N VAL A 33 -3.60 6.20 8.20
CA VAL A 33 -3.20 5.66 6.89
C VAL A 33 -3.93 4.35 6.62
N VAL A 34 -3.82 3.35 7.52
CA VAL A 34 -4.42 2.03 7.31
C VAL A 34 -5.96 2.06 7.30
N LEU A 35 -6.59 2.96 8.06
CA LEU A 35 -8.04 3.15 8.02
C LEU A 35 -8.52 3.78 6.71
N ALA A 36 -7.66 4.53 6.02
CA ALA A 36 -7.98 5.22 4.78
C ALA A 36 -7.62 4.42 3.51
N VAL A 37 -6.98 3.25 3.64
CA VAL A 37 -6.61 2.46 2.46
C VAL A 37 -7.85 1.93 1.71
N PRO A 38 -7.82 1.89 0.36
CA PRO A 38 -8.95 1.45 -0.43
C PRO A 38 -9.18 -0.07 -0.34
N GLU A 39 -10.38 -0.49 -0.70
CA GLU A 39 -10.74 -1.91 -0.79
C GLU A 39 -10.10 -2.62 -2.00
N THR A 40 -9.60 -1.86 -2.98
CA THR A 40 -8.89 -2.39 -4.13
C THR A 40 -7.67 -1.54 -4.48
N VAL A 41 -6.57 -2.18 -4.86
CA VAL A 41 -5.38 -1.53 -5.45
C VAL A 41 -4.99 -2.31 -6.69
N LEU A 42 -4.84 -1.65 -7.84
CA LEU A 42 -4.58 -2.28 -9.14
C LEU A 42 -5.58 -3.41 -9.47
N GLY A 43 -6.83 -3.24 -9.04
CA GLY A 43 -7.89 -4.24 -9.17
C GLY A 43 -7.75 -5.46 -8.24
N GLN A 44 -6.71 -5.54 -7.42
CA GLN A 44 -6.54 -6.60 -6.42
C GLN A 44 -7.40 -6.30 -5.18
N PRO A 45 -8.20 -7.27 -4.70
CA PRO A 45 -9.04 -7.07 -3.52
C PRO A 45 -8.20 -7.02 -2.24
N LYS A 46 -8.62 -6.21 -1.28
CA LYS A 46 -8.00 -6.12 0.04
C LYS A 46 -8.18 -7.42 0.80
N VAL A 47 -7.11 -7.84 1.48
CA VAL A 47 -7.05 -9.07 2.25
C VAL A 47 -6.44 -8.80 3.63
N ARG A 48 -6.43 -9.81 4.50
CA ARG A 48 -5.92 -9.63 5.86
C ARG A 48 -4.39 -9.55 5.83
N ALA A 49 -3.81 -8.56 6.50
CA ALA A 49 -2.38 -8.48 6.76
C ALA A 49 -2.11 -8.74 8.25
N THR A 50 -0.98 -9.36 8.58
CA THR A 50 -0.69 -9.78 9.96
C THR A 50 -0.08 -8.70 10.85
N GLY A 51 0.66 -7.76 10.27
CA GLY A 51 1.40 -6.73 11.01
C GLY A 51 0.54 -5.55 11.42
N GLN A 52 0.90 -4.89 12.52
CA GLN A 52 0.32 -3.58 12.85
C GLN A 52 0.71 -2.55 11.79
N ALA A 53 -0.19 -1.60 11.52
CA ALA A 53 0.01 -0.57 10.50
C ALA A 53 0.36 -1.14 9.10
N THR A 54 -0.17 -2.33 8.78
CA THR A 54 -0.01 -2.96 7.47
C THR A 54 -1.33 -3.17 6.74
N ALA A 55 -1.28 -3.24 5.42
CA ALA A 55 -2.38 -3.65 4.57
C ALA A 55 -1.84 -4.50 3.40
N ALA A 56 -2.71 -5.32 2.81
CA ALA A 56 -2.35 -6.15 1.68
C ALA A 56 -3.52 -6.34 0.71
N TRP A 57 -3.20 -6.57 -0.56
CA TRP A 57 -4.16 -6.82 -1.63
C TRP A 57 -3.72 -7.98 -2.52
N GLY A 58 -4.65 -8.86 -2.87
CA GLY A 58 -4.40 -10.03 -3.72
C GLY A 58 -4.04 -11.30 -2.94
N GLU A 59 -3.24 -12.17 -3.55
CA GLU A 59 -2.99 -13.54 -3.10
C GLU A 59 -1.55 -13.74 -2.61
N ALA A 60 -1.32 -14.78 -1.80
CA ALA A 60 0.00 -15.09 -1.28
C ALA A 60 1.03 -15.31 -2.41
N GLY A 61 2.20 -14.68 -2.29
CA GLY A 61 3.27 -14.73 -3.30
C GLY A 61 3.16 -13.69 -4.42
N ALA A 62 2.01 -13.01 -4.56
CA ALA A 62 1.82 -11.93 -5.53
C ALA A 62 1.04 -10.72 -4.94
N ALA A 63 0.96 -10.62 -3.62
CA ALA A 63 0.22 -9.56 -2.95
C ALA A 63 0.97 -8.22 -2.98
N ILE A 64 0.21 -7.16 -3.22
CA ILE A 64 0.67 -5.79 -2.96
C ILE A 64 0.63 -5.60 -1.44
N THR A 65 1.66 -5.01 -0.85
CA THR A 65 1.69 -4.73 0.59
C THR A 65 1.96 -3.27 0.86
N LEU A 66 1.39 -2.78 1.96
CA LEU A 66 1.66 -1.46 2.52
C LEU A 66 2.11 -1.64 3.97
N THR A 67 3.18 -0.96 4.35
CA THR A 67 3.69 -0.89 5.73
C THR A 67 3.94 0.57 6.10
N CYS A 68 3.26 1.09 7.11
CA CYS A 68 3.51 2.43 7.65
C CYS A 68 4.46 2.37 8.86
N GLY A 69 5.27 3.41 9.03
CA GLY A 69 6.24 3.52 10.13
C GLY A 69 7.60 2.92 9.79
N VAL A 70 7.94 2.80 8.51
CA VAL A 70 9.29 2.43 8.08
C VAL A 70 10.27 3.58 8.32
N GLU A 71 11.56 3.29 8.25
CA GLU A 71 12.62 4.30 8.37
C GLU A 71 12.38 5.45 7.37
N VAL A 72 12.53 6.68 7.85
CA VAL A 72 12.28 7.88 7.03
C VAL A 72 13.47 8.08 6.11
N PRO A 73 13.28 8.14 4.78
CA PRO A 73 14.39 8.35 3.88
C PRO A 73 15.17 9.65 4.20
N PRO A 74 16.51 9.60 4.26
CA PRO A 74 17.31 10.81 4.37
C PRO A 74 17.16 11.66 3.09
N PRO A 75 17.50 12.96 3.13
CA PRO A 75 17.57 13.76 1.91
C PRO A 75 18.47 13.07 0.87
N THR A 76 17.94 12.83 -0.33
CA THR A 76 18.66 12.20 -1.43
C THR A 76 18.28 12.84 -2.76
N THR A 77 19.19 12.79 -3.72
CA THR A 77 18.97 13.19 -5.11
C THR A 77 18.83 12.00 -6.06
N GLU A 78 19.01 10.77 -5.56
CA GLU A 78 18.95 9.55 -6.37
C GLU A 78 17.61 8.83 -6.18
N GLU A 79 17.03 8.36 -7.29
CA GLU A 79 15.80 7.55 -7.38
C GLU A 79 14.54 8.12 -6.68
N CYS A 80 14.43 9.46 -6.63
CA CYS A 80 13.24 10.18 -6.18
C CYS A 80 12.26 10.38 -7.35
N GLU A 81 11.07 9.79 -7.29
CA GLU A 81 10.02 9.90 -8.31
C GLU A 81 8.80 10.66 -7.75
N SER A 82 8.36 11.69 -8.48
CA SER A 82 7.17 12.46 -8.16
C SER A 82 5.97 11.96 -8.96
N ILE A 83 4.88 11.63 -8.27
CA ILE A 83 3.60 11.23 -8.87
C ILE A 83 2.55 12.28 -8.56
N GLN A 84 2.00 12.87 -9.61
CA GLN A 84 0.89 13.81 -9.51
C GLN A 84 -0.43 13.05 -9.50
N VAL A 85 -1.30 13.38 -8.55
CA VAL A 85 -2.62 12.79 -8.37
C VAL A 85 -3.64 13.91 -8.26
N VAL A 86 -4.71 13.81 -9.05
CA VAL A 86 -5.85 14.72 -8.95
C VAL A 86 -6.98 14.01 -8.22
N SER A 87 -7.33 14.48 -7.04
CA SER A 87 -8.45 13.95 -6.25
C SER A 87 -9.37 15.09 -5.83
N GLY A 88 -10.67 14.95 -6.08
CA GLY A 88 -11.66 15.98 -5.76
C GLY A 88 -11.41 17.33 -6.46
N GLY A 89 -10.68 17.35 -7.59
CA GLY A 89 -10.29 18.56 -8.31
C GLY A 89 -9.07 19.29 -7.73
N VAL A 90 -8.41 18.72 -6.71
CA VAL A 90 -7.17 19.24 -6.14
C VAL A 90 -6.00 18.39 -6.65
N GLU A 91 -4.99 19.06 -7.20
CA GLU A 91 -3.73 18.44 -7.61
C GLU A 91 -2.81 18.30 -6.40
N GLN A 92 -2.31 17.09 -6.17
CA GLN A 92 -1.36 16.78 -5.12
C GLN A 92 -0.19 16.00 -5.71
N THR A 93 1.02 16.31 -5.25
CA THR A 93 2.23 15.57 -5.62
C THR A 93 2.66 14.67 -4.46
N PHE A 94 3.00 13.43 -4.78
CA PHE A 94 3.54 12.45 -3.85
C PHE A 94 4.90 12.01 -4.34
N ASP A 95 5.90 12.20 -3.48
CA ASP A 95 7.28 11.86 -3.78
C ASP A 95 7.64 10.51 -3.15
N TRP A 96 8.41 9.71 -3.88
CA TRP A 96 8.75 8.34 -3.52
C TRP A 96 10.21 8.05 -3.79
N ILE A 97 10.87 7.36 -2.87
CA ILE A 97 12.14 6.70 -3.15
C ILE A 97 11.82 5.30 -3.67
N THR A 98 12.24 5.02 -4.90
CA THR A 98 11.92 3.77 -5.60
C THR A 98 13.14 2.86 -5.61
N THR A 99 12.94 1.60 -5.22
CA THR A 99 13.94 0.54 -5.39
C THR A 99 13.30 -0.66 -6.08
N LYS A 100 14.10 -1.45 -6.78
CA LYS A 100 13.64 -2.66 -7.49
C LYS A 100 14.60 -3.82 -7.27
N ASP A 101 14.05 -4.99 -6.99
CA ASP A 101 14.76 -6.26 -6.93
C ASP A 101 14.05 -7.33 -7.79
N ASP A 102 14.42 -8.60 -7.63
CA ASP A 102 13.79 -9.71 -8.33
C ASP A 102 12.33 -9.94 -7.90
N ASN A 103 11.96 -9.50 -6.70
CA ASN A 103 10.63 -9.71 -6.13
C ASN A 103 9.64 -8.63 -6.56
N GLY A 104 10.10 -7.41 -6.87
CA GLY A 104 9.20 -6.32 -7.21
C GLY A 104 9.79 -4.93 -7.11
N TRP A 105 8.89 -3.97 -7.05
CA TRP A 105 9.19 -2.58 -6.75
C TRP A 105 8.83 -2.29 -5.30
N THR A 106 9.68 -1.55 -4.61
CA THR A 106 9.39 -0.98 -3.30
C THR A 106 9.45 0.54 -3.40
N TYR A 107 8.38 1.18 -2.99
CA TYR A 107 8.23 2.63 -2.98
C TYR A 107 8.14 3.10 -1.53
N VAL A 108 9.05 3.95 -1.10
CA VAL A 108 9.02 4.55 0.25
C VAL A 108 8.69 6.03 0.13
N SER A 109 7.66 6.49 0.84
CA SER A 109 7.22 7.88 0.75
C SER A 109 8.32 8.84 1.21
N PHE A 110 8.66 9.81 0.37
CA PHE A 110 9.65 10.82 0.67
C PHE A 110 9.02 12.05 1.35
N GLY A 111 9.76 12.66 2.28
CA GLY A 111 9.34 13.88 2.96
C GLY A 111 8.12 13.72 3.89
N ARG A 112 7.82 12.50 4.32
CA ARG A 112 6.72 12.18 5.25
C ARG A 112 7.27 11.43 6.46
N ASP A 113 6.74 11.73 7.64
CA ASP A 113 7.09 11.09 8.91
C ASP A 113 5.79 10.86 9.71
N PRO A 114 5.37 9.60 9.92
CA PRO A 114 6.04 8.35 9.56
C PRO A 114 6.08 8.13 8.04
N ALA A 115 7.14 7.45 7.57
CA ALA A 115 7.22 7.02 6.17
C ALA A 115 6.38 5.75 5.92
N VAL A 116 5.89 5.60 4.70
CA VAL A 116 5.10 4.45 4.25
C VAL A 116 5.82 3.76 3.11
N ALA A 117 5.99 2.45 3.22
CA ALA A 117 6.47 1.58 2.15
C ALA A 117 5.30 0.89 1.44
N VAL A 118 5.34 0.84 0.11
CA VAL A 118 4.44 0.05 -0.73
C VAL A 118 5.27 -0.90 -1.57
N GLN A 119 5.01 -2.20 -1.47
CA GLN A 119 5.65 -3.22 -2.29
C GLN A 119 4.67 -3.72 -3.35
N VAL A 120 5.08 -3.65 -4.62
CA VAL A 120 4.33 -4.16 -5.77
C VAL A 120 5.13 -5.32 -6.39
N PRO A 121 4.67 -6.57 -6.31
CA PRO A 121 5.47 -7.70 -6.77
C PRO A 121 5.50 -7.82 -8.30
N THR A 122 6.64 -8.27 -8.85
CA THR A 122 6.79 -8.56 -10.29
C THR A 122 5.84 -9.66 -10.77
N ALA A 123 5.46 -10.58 -9.88
CA ALA A 123 4.55 -11.69 -10.15
C ALA A 123 3.14 -11.26 -10.63
N LEU A 124 2.72 -10.02 -10.39
CA LEU A 124 1.46 -9.49 -10.92
C LEU A 124 1.52 -9.22 -12.44
N GLY A 125 2.72 -9.18 -13.05
CA GLY A 125 2.88 -9.02 -14.49
C GLY A 125 2.37 -7.68 -15.03
N LEU A 126 2.33 -6.64 -14.19
CA LEU A 126 1.78 -5.34 -14.55
C LEU A 126 2.77 -4.51 -15.37
N GLY A 127 2.26 -3.79 -16.38
CA GLY A 127 3.07 -2.85 -17.16
C GLY A 127 3.36 -1.53 -16.46
N GLN A 128 2.59 -1.17 -15.41
CA GLN A 128 2.70 0.11 -14.70
C GLN A 128 2.51 -0.07 -13.18
N PRO A 129 3.56 -0.43 -12.43
CA PRO A 129 3.47 -0.64 -10.98
C PRO A 129 3.16 0.64 -10.18
N THR A 130 3.53 1.81 -10.70
CA THR A 130 3.28 3.12 -10.06
C THR A 130 1.80 3.48 -9.96
N ALA A 131 0.92 2.84 -10.73
CA ALA A 131 -0.52 3.04 -10.60
C ALA A 131 -1.07 2.59 -9.22
N ALA A 132 -0.36 1.71 -8.50
CA ALA A 132 -0.67 1.39 -7.10
C ALA A 132 -0.63 2.63 -6.20
N LEU A 133 0.31 3.54 -6.47
CA LEU A 133 0.55 4.74 -5.67
C LEU A 133 -0.56 5.77 -5.88
N ILE A 134 -1.19 5.76 -7.06
CA ILE A 134 -2.36 6.59 -7.36
C ILE A 134 -3.57 6.11 -6.53
N ASP A 135 -3.82 4.80 -6.52
CA ASP A 135 -4.92 4.21 -5.72
C ASP A 135 -4.73 4.48 -4.21
N LEU A 136 -3.47 4.49 -3.74
CA LEU A 136 -3.12 4.69 -2.33
C LEU A 136 -2.96 6.16 -1.93
N ALA A 137 -3.00 7.11 -2.88
CA ALA A 137 -2.72 8.53 -2.62
C ALA A 137 -3.60 9.13 -1.50
N GLY A 138 -4.88 8.74 -1.44
CA GLY A 138 -5.81 9.19 -0.40
C GLY A 138 -5.45 8.71 1.01
N ALA A 139 -4.81 7.55 1.14
CA ALA A 139 -4.32 7.04 2.42
C ALA A 139 -3.00 7.70 2.82
N ILE A 140 -2.11 7.91 1.86
CA ILE A 140 -0.79 8.52 2.08
C ILE A 140 -0.92 10.01 2.45
N SER A 141 -1.96 10.70 1.97
CA SER A 141 -2.23 12.10 2.31
C SER A 141 -2.61 12.33 3.78
N GLN A 142 -2.82 11.26 4.56
CA GLN A 142 -3.04 11.34 6.01
C GLN A 142 -1.78 11.74 6.79
N VAL A 143 -0.61 11.54 6.20
CA VAL A 143 0.66 12.07 6.71
C VAL A 143 0.90 13.42 6.03
N GLU A 144 1.53 14.38 6.69
CA GLU A 144 1.86 15.66 6.06
C GLU A 144 3.18 15.57 5.29
N THR A 145 3.29 16.29 4.18
CA THR A 145 4.56 16.43 3.44
C THR A 145 5.35 17.60 4.01
N THR A 146 6.60 17.33 4.39
CA THR A 146 7.56 18.31 4.91
C THR A 146 8.70 18.62 3.94
N ARG A 147 8.92 17.74 2.94
CA ARG A 147 9.98 17.87 1.92
C ARG A 147 9.52 17.27 0.60
N THR A 148 10.07 17.75 -0.50
CA THR A 148 9.79 17.23 -1.85
C THR A 148 11.08 16.82 -2.57
N CYS A 149 10.96 16.02 -3.63
CA CYS A 149 12.06 15.81 -4.57
C CYS A 149 12.53 17.19 -5.12
N LEU A 150 13.81 17.27 -5.52
CA LEU A 150 14.45 18.46 -6.08
C LEU A 150 14.41 18.48 -7.61
#